data_AF-A0A1K2ISG1-F1
#
_entry.id   AF-A0A1K2ISG1-F1
#
_cell.length_a   1.000
_cell.length_b   1.000
_cell.length_c   1.000
_cell.angle_alpha   90.00
_cell.angle_beta   90.00
_cell.angle_gamma   90.00
#
_symmetry.space_group_name_H-M   'P 1'
#
loop_
_entity.id
_entity.type
_entity.pdbx_description
1 polymer ?
#
loop_
_entity_poly.entity_id
_entity_poly.type
_entity_poly.pdbx_seq_one_letter_code
_entity_poly.pdbx_strand_id
1 'polypeptide(L)'
;MNQPTKNHLEILEEIIRLLKNNGFEAEQILLENEISASSTGGEICLRCGSLLLTLNKQKKIKKVIGELTFELIDYCHYNGLDPVAIKIK
;
A
#
# COMPACT_ATOMS: atom_id res chain seq x y z
N MET A 1 -17.37 -5.50 -8.60
CA MET A 1 -16.14 -5.67 -7.82
C MET A 1 -15.48 -6.93 -8.33
N ASN A 2 -14.25 -6.83 -8.84
CA ASN A 2 -13.49 -7.99 -9.31
C ASN A 2 -12.80 -8.63 -8.10
N GLN A 3 -12.78 -9.96 -8.05
CA GLN A 3 -12.06 -10.68 -6.99
C GLN A 3 -10.54 -10.44 -7.18
N PRO A 4 -9.81 -9.99 -6.14
CA PRO A 4 -8.38 -9.76 -6.24
C PRO A 4 -7.65 -11.04 -6.64
N THR A 5 -6.77 -10.96 -7.64
CA THR A 5 -5.97 -12.10 -8.11
C THR A 5 -4.75 -12.39 -7.25
N LYS A 6 -4.29 -11.39 -6.48
CA LYS A 6 -3.21 -11.49 -5.50
C LYS A 6 -3.74 -11.17 -4.11
N ASN A 7 -3.14 -11.76 -3.08
CA ASN A 7 -3.44 -11.37 -1.71
C ASN A 7 -2.68 -10.07 -1.32
N HIS A 8 -3.14 -9.41 -0.26
CA HIS A 8 -2.56 -8.13 0.19
C HIS A 8 -1.05 -8.17 0.46
N LEU A 9 -0.49 -9.28 0.97
CA LEU A 9 0.94 -9.40 1.23
C LEU A 9 1.75 -9.46 -0.07
N GLU A 10 1.29 -10.22 -1.06
CA GLU A 10 1.95 -10.29 -2.37
C GLU A 10 2.00 -8.92 -3.06
N ILE A 11 0.91 -8.16 -2.98
CA ILE A 11 0.84 -6.80 -3.52
C ILE A 11 1.83 -5.88 -2.78
N LEU A 12 1.88 -5.96 -1.45
CA LEU A 12 2.77 -5.14 -0.63
C LEU A 12 4.25 -5.47 -0.86
N GLU A 13 4.61 -6.74 -0.97
CA GLU A 13 5.97 -7.17 -1.31
C GLU A 13 6.43 -6.62 -2.65
N GLU A 14 5.54 -6.63 -3.66
CA GLU A 14 5.84 -6.08 -4.97
C GLU A 14 6.02 -4.55 -4.94
N ILE A 15 5.17 -3.85 -4.18
CA ILE A 15 5.30 -2.40 -3.95
C ILE A 15 6.63 -2.07 -3.27
N ILE A 16 7.01 -2.79 -2.20
CA ILE A 16 8.27 -2.61 -1.47
C ILE A 16 9.46 -2.76 -2.43
N ARG A 17 9.46 -3.83 -3.22
CA ARG A 17 10.50 -4.10 -4.23
C ARG A 17 10.60 -2.97 -5.24
N LEU A 18 9.46 -2.47 -5.75
CA LEU A 18 9.43 -1.41 -6.75
C LEU A 18 9.88 -0.06 -6.18
N LEU A 19 9.49 0.28 -4.95
CA LEU A 19 9.97 1.49 -4.27
C LEU A 19 11.49 1.45 -4.12
N LYS A 20 12.03 0.34 -3.61
CA LYS A 20 13.48 0.15 -3.45
C LYS A 20 14.22 0.26 -4.79
N ASN A 21 13.77 -0.45 -5.83
CA ASN A 21 14.42 -0.46 -7.14
C ASN A 21 14.41 0.91 -7.85
N ASN A 22 13.51 1.81 -7.45
CA ASN A 22 13.40 3.16 -8.02
C ASN A 22 13.96 4.26 -7.10
N GLY A 23 14.64 3.90 -6.01
CA GLY A 23 15.28 4.84 -5.09
C GLY A 23 14.34 5.56 -4.12
N PHE A 24 13.14 5.02 -3.89
CA PHE A 24 12.16 5.53 -2.91
C PHE A 24 12.32 4.80 -1.56
N GLU A 25 13.55 4.80 -1.02
CA GLU A 25 13.89 4.07 0.20
C GLU A 25 13.13 4.61 1.43
N ALA A 26 12.93 5.92 1.52
CA ALA A 26 12.18 6.51 2.62
C ALA A 26 10.72 6.01 2.64
N GLU A 27 10.08 5.96 1.48
CA GLU A 27 8.71 5.44 1.33
C GLU A 27 8.61 3.94 1.56
N GLN A 28 9.62 3.19 1.13
CA GLN A 28 9.71 1.76 1.40
C GLN A 28 9.83 1.49 2.92
N ILE A 29 10.69 2.21 3.63
CA ILE A 29 10.84 2.11 5.09
C ILE A 29 9.53 2.49 5.81
N LEU A 30 8.85 3.56 5.37
CA LEU A 30 7.56 3.95 5.94
C LEU A 30 6.54 2.82 5.82
N LEU A 31 6.47 2.16 4.67
CA LEU A 31 5.55 1.06 4.44
C LEU A 31 5.89 -0.17 5.29
N GLU A 32 7.17 -0.54 5.39
CA GLU A 32 7.63 -1.65 6.24
C GLU A 32 7.36 -1.41 7.73
N ASN A 33 7.47 -0.16 8.19
CA ASN A 33 7.12 0.21 9.54
C ASN A 33 5.62 0.04 9.81
N GLU A 34 4.75 0.39 8.86
CA GLU A 34 3.30 0.17 9.01
C GLU A 34 2.95 -1.32 9.08
N ILE A 35 3.62 -2.16 8.27
CA ILE A 35 3.46 -3.62 8.33
C ILE A 35 3.91 -4.13 9.70
N SER A 36 5.11 -3.74 10.15
CA SER A 36 5.69 -4.22 11.41
C SER A 36 4.91 -3.75 12.65
N ALA A 37 4.24 -2.60 12.55
CA ALA A 37 3.42 -2.06 13.63
C ALA A 37 1.99 -2.62 13.66
N SER A 38 1.64 -3.53 12.74
CA SER A 38 0.31 -4.13 12.62
C SER A 38 0.30 -5.56 13.19
N SER A 39 -0.80 -5.93 13.84
CA SER A 39 -0.97 -7.24 14.50
C SER A 39 -1.92 -8.17 13.76
N THR A 40 -2.69 -7.67 12.78
CA THR A 40 -3.63 -8.46 11.98
C THR A 40 -3.56 -8.10 10.49
N GLY A 41 -4.01 -9.01 9.62
CA GLY A 41 -4.10 -8.74 8.17
C GLY A 41 -5.02 -7.56 7.83
N GLY A 42 -6.08 -7.35 8.63
CA GLY A 42 -6.97 -6.20 8.47
C GLY A 42 -6.30 -4.87 8.81
N GLU A 43 -5.51 -4.83 9.89
CA GLU A 43 -4.70 -3.67 10.24
C GLU A 43 -3.64 -3.37 9.17
N ILE A 44 -2.95 -4.40 8.67
CA ILE A 44 -1.98 -4.27 7.57
C ILE A 44 -2.66 -3.62 6.36
N CYS A 45 -3.79 -4.17 5.91
CA CYS A 45 -4.56 -3.63 4.79
C CYS A 45 -4.93 -2.16 5.01
N LEU A 46 -5.52 -1.83 6.15
CA LEU A 46 -6.01 -0.48 6.42
C LEU A 46 -4.88 0.54 6.51
N ARG A 47 -3.82 0.24 7.27
CA ARG A 47 -2.71 1.15 7.52
C ARG A 47 -1.86 1.34 6.28
N CYS A 48 -1.48 0.24 5.61
CA CYS A 48 -0.68 0.30 4.39
C CYS A 48 -1.47 0.94 3.24
N GLY A 49 -2.74 0.58 3.06
CA GLY A 49 -3.61 1.19 2.05
C GLY A 49 -3.74 2.70 2.25
N SER A 50 -3.92 3.14 3.50
CA SER A 50 -4.02 4.56 3.84
C SER A 50 -2.73 5.34 3.56
N LEU A 51 -1.57 4.76 3.91
CA LEU A 51 -0.26 5.34 3.60
C LEU A 51 -0.04 5.40 2.07
N LEU A 52 -0.32 4.31 1.37
CA LEU A 52 -0.11 4.22 -0.08
C LEU A 52 -0.98 5.20 -0.85
N LEU A 53 -2.24 5.42 -0.44
CA LEU A 53 -3.07 6.48 -1.00
C LEU A 53 -2.44 7.88 -0.87
N THR A 54 -1.73 8.13 0.24
CA THR A 54 -1.00 9.39 0.41
C THR A 54 0.23 9.46 -0.47
N LEU A 55 1.04 8.41 -0.51
CA LEU A 55 2.23 8.33 -1.35
C LEU A 55 1.87 8.45 -2.84
N ASN A 56 0.76 7.83 -3.26
CA ASN A 56 0.25 7.85 -4.64
C ASN A 56 -0.26 9.23 -5.10
N LYS A 57 -0.33 10.24 -4.22
CA LYS A 57 -0.55 11.65 -4.62
C LYS A 57 0.70 12.25 -5.27
N GLN A 58 1.89 11.71 -4.98
CA GLN A 58 3.14 12.16 -5.59
C GLN A 58 3.27 11.57 -6.99
N LYS A 59 3.37 12.42 -8.02
CA LYS A 59 3.40 11.98 -9.44
C LYS A 59 4.47 10.93 -9.73
N LYS A 60 5.66 11.05 -9.12
CA LYS A 60 6.78 10.13 -9.33
C LYS A 60 6.48 8.74 -8.77
N ILE A 61 5.98 8.67 -7.54
CA ILE A 61 5.60 7.41 -6.88
C ILE A 61 4.42 6.75 -7.59
N LYS A 62 3.41 7.54 -7.97
CA LYS A 62 2.25 7.05 -8.71
C LYS A 62 2.63 6.32 -10.00
N LYS A 63 3.64 6.82 -10.71
CA LYS A 63 4.15 6.17 -11.93
C LYS A 63 4.75 4.78 -11.65
N VAL A 64 5.24 4.54 -10.45
CA VAL A 64 5.93 3.30 -10.07
C VAL A 64 4.99 2.28 -9.45
N ILE A 65 4.13 2.70 -8.51
CA ILE A 65 3.32 1.78 -7.70
C ILE A 65 1.80 2.04 -7.80
N GLY A 66 1.37 2.92 -8.70
CA GLY A 66 -0.02 3.40 -8.71
C GLY A 66 -1.04 2.29 -8.96
N GLU A 67 -0.76 1.39 -9.89
CA GLU A 67 -1.64 0.26 -10.23
C GLU A 67 -1.78 -0.71 -9.06
N LEU A 68 -0.65 -1.12 -8.45
CA LEU A 68 -0.64 -1.99 -7.27
C LEU A 68 -1.29 -1.33 -6.05
N THR A 69 -1.17 -0.01 -5.92
CA THR A 69 -1.89 0.73 -4.88
C THR A 69 -3.38 0.55 -5.06
N PHE A 70 -3.92 0.72 -6.27
CA PHE A 70 -5.34 0.51 -6.52
C PHE A 70 -5.77 -0.95 -6.34
N GLU A 71 -4.94 -1.91 -6.74
CA GLU A 71 -5.21 -3.34 -6.50
C GLU A 71 -5.33 -3.66 -5.00
N LEU A 72 -4.46 -3.07 -4.17
CA LEU A 72 -4.53 -3.21 -2.71
C LEU A 72 -5.79 -2.56 -2.14
N ILE A 73 -6.19 -1.39 -2.64
CA ILE A 73 -7.41 -0.70 -2.18
C ILE A 73 -8.66 -1.50 -2.54
N ASP A 74 -8.73 -2.07 -3.75
CA ASP A 74 -9.81 -2.97 -4.14
C ASP A 74 -9.88 -4.21 -3.23
N TYR A 75 -8.72 -4.77 -2.86
CA TYR A 75 -8.65 -5.85 -1.87
C TYR A 75 -9.19 -5.40 -0.50
N CYS A 76 -8.83 -4.20 -0.03
CA CYS A 76 -9.34 -3.66 1.24
C CYS A 76 -10.86 -3.55 1.21
N HIS A 77 -11.41 -2.94 0.16
CA HIS A 77 -12.85 -2.74 0.00
C HIS A 77 -13.61 -4.06 -0.08
N TYR A 78 -13.06 -5.07 -0.79
CA TYR A 78 -13.64 -6.41 -0.84
C TYR A 78 -13.77 -7.06 0.55
N ASN A 79 -12.86 -6.73 1.47
CA ASN A 79 -12.87 -7.21 2.85
C ASN A 79 -13.59 -6.25 3.83
N GLY A 80 -14.32 -5.24 3.32
CA GLY A 80 -15.09 -4.30 4.15
C GLY A 80 -14.24 -3.26 4.88
N LEU A 81 -12.99 -3.05 4.46
CA LEU A 81 -12.09 -2.03 4.98
C LEU A 81 -12.07 -0.84 4.04
N ASP A 82 -12.05 0.38 4.59
CA ASP A 82 -12.04 1.62 3.79
C ASP A 82 -10.81 2.48 4.14
N PRO A 83 -9.66 2.27 3.46
CA PRO A 83 -8.46 3.06 3.68
C PRO A 83 -8.63 4.49 3.15
N VAL A 84 -8.11 5.46 3.89
CA VAL A 84 -8.19 6.89 3.54
C VAL A 84 -6.80 7.51 3.57
N ALA A 85 -6.53 8.44 2.65
CA ALA A 85 -5.22 9.10 2.59
C ALA A 85 -4.92 9.87 3.89
N ILE A 86 -3.85 9.48 4.58
CA ILE A 86 -3.40 10.10 5.84
C ILE A 86 -2.44 11.28 5.61
N LYS A 87 -2.21 12.09 6.66
CA LYS A 87 -1.12 13.08 6.66
C LYS A 87 0.17 12.41 7.14
N ILE A 88 1.23 12.49 6.32
CA ILE A 88 2.59 12.13 6.76
C ILE A 88 3.10 13.33 7.55
N LYS A 89 3.51 13.09 8.81
CA LYS A 89 4.09 14.11 9.70
C LYS A 89 5.56 14.30 9.41
#